data_AF-A0A1F8NCV2-F1
#
_entry.id   AF-A0A1F8NCV2-F1
#
_cell.length_a   1.000
_cell.length_b   1.000
_cell.length_c   1.000
_cell.angle_alpha   90.00
_cell.angle_beta   90.00
_cell.angle_gamma   90.00
#
_symmetry.space_group_name_H-M   'P 1'
#
loop_
_entity.id
_entity.type
_entity.pdbx_description
1 polymer ?
#
loop_
_entity_poly.entity_id
_entity_poly.type
_entity_poly.pdbx_seq_one_letter_code
_entity_poly.pdbx_strand_id
1 'polypeptide(L)' 'MLWRRLRAHRLAGAGFRRQHPIGPYIVDFCAPRKKIIIELDGEPHIAEKEYDSARSDYLSEFGYTVIRFWNHEVMTDI' A
#
# COMPACT_ATOMS: atom_id res chain seq x y z
N MET A 1 14.80 -0.53 -1.46
CA MET A 1 15.12 0.68 -2.27
C MET A 1 13.86 1.44 -2.74
N LEU A 2 12.68 0.81 -2.76
CA LEU A 2 11.39 1.39 -3.16
C LEU A 2 11.02 2.72 -2.49
N TRP A 3 11.22 2.86 -1.18
CA TRP A 3 10.93 4.11 -0.47
C TRP A 3 11.72 5.31 -1.03
N ARG A 4 12.97 5.11 -1.48
CA ARG A 4 13.75 6.18 -2.12
C ARG A 4 13.14 6.59 -3.47
N ARG A 5 12.60 5.64 -4.24
CA ARG A 5 11.91 5.91 -5.52
C ARG A 5 10.55 6.61 -5.29
N LEU A 6 9.79 6.20 -4.26
CA LEU A 6 8.50 6.82 -3.88
C LEU A 6 8.65 8.22 -3.29
N ARG A 7 9.65 8.43 -2.41
CA ARG A 7 9.90 9.71 -1.72
C ARG A 7 10.39 10.81 -2.67
N ALA A 8 11.01 10.48 -3.79
CA ALA A 8 11.57 11.46 -4.72
C ALA A 8 10.55 12.30 -5.50
N HIS A 9 9.24 12.23 -5.18
CA HIS A 9 8.14 12.80 -5.97
C HIS A 9 8.10 12.35 -7.45
N ARG A 10 8.98 11.44 -7.86
CA ARG A 10 9.12 10.97 -9.25
C ARG A 10 7.92 10.14 -9.72
N LEU A 11 7.18 9.53 -8.81
CA LEU A 11 5.86 8.96 -9.11
C LEU A 11 4.81 10.08 -9.10
N ALA A 12 4.74 10.79 -10.23
CA ALA A 12 3.66 11.71 -10.61
C ALA A 12 3.29 12.80 -9.58
N GLY A 13 4.24 13.24 -8.74
CA GLY A 13 3.97 14.24 -7.69
C GLY A 13 2.99 13.76 -6.61
N ALA A 14 2.76 12.46 -6.48
CA ALA A 14 1.67 11.89 -5.69
C ALA A 14 1.83 12.04 -4.15
N GLY A 15 3.02 12.39 -3.65
CA GLY A 15 3.23 12.70 -2.23
C GLY A 15 2.95 11.52 -1.30
N PHE A 16 3.55 10.35 -1.60
CA PHE A 16 3.39 9.15 -0.79
C PHE A 16 3.92 9.34 0.64
N ARG A 17 3.14 8.89 1.60
CA ARG A 17 3.46 8.80 3.04
C ARG A 17 3.63 7.35 3.41
N ARG A 18 4.57 7.04 4.31
CA ARG A 18 4.77 5.69 4.83
C ARG A 18 3.95 5.48 6.11
N GLN A 19 3.47 4.25 6.36
CA GLN A 19 2.75 3.85 7.58
C GLN A 19 1.60 4.82 7.89
N HIS A 20 0.71 4.99 6.91
CA HIS A 20 -0.36 5.97 6.98
C HIS A 20 -1.60 5.36 7.64
N PRO A 21 -2.13 5.95 8.73
CA PRO A 21 -3.38 5.49 9.32
C PRO A 21 -4.57 5.89 8.46
N ILE A 22 -5.47 4.94 8.20
CA ILE A 22 -6.76 5.14 7.53
C ILE A 22 -7.80 4.39 8.36
N GLY A 23 -8.54 5.12 9.20
CA GLY A 23 -9.48 4.52 10.14
C GLY A 23 -8.76 3.57 11.11
N PRO A 24 -9.23 2.31 11.25
CA PRO A 24 -8.61 1.33 12.12
C PRO A 24 -7.36 0.67 11.52
N TYR A 25 -7.03 0.95 10.24
CA TYR A 25 -5.94 0.28 9.53
C TYR A 25 -4.72 1.20 9.37
N ILE A 26 -3.53 0.60 9.34
CA ILE A 26 -2.29 1.28 8.98
C ILE A 26 -1.80 0.64 7.67
N VAL A 27 -1.53 1.47 6.66
CA VAL A 27 -1.06 1.01 5.34
C VAL A 27 0.38 1.39 5.10
N ASP A 28 1.15 0.55 4.39
CA ASP A 28 2.59 0.75 4.21
C ASP A 28 2.92 2.06 3.49
N PHE A 29 2.23 2.34 2.39
CA PHE A 29 2.34 3.60 1.68
C PHE A 29 0.97 4.10 1.22
N CYS A 30 0.76 5.40 1.34
CA CYS A 30 -0.47 6.05 0.88
C CYS A 30 -0.19 7.39 0.22
N ALA A 31 -0.83 7.66 -0.90
CA ALA A 31 -0.93 8.97 -1.53
C ALA A 31 -2.38 9.49 -1.38
N PRO A 32 -2.71 10.21 -0.29
CA PRO A 32 -4.09 10.59 0.02
C PRO A 32 -4.77 11.42 -1.08
N ARG A 33 -4.00 12.29 -1.74
CA ARG A 33 -4.52 13.16 -2.83
C ARG A 33 -4.90 12.39 -4.09
N LYS A 34 -4.27 11.23 -4.31
CA LYS A 34 -4.52 10.36 -5.45
C LYS A 34 -5.37 9.15 -5.08
N LYS A 35 -5.67 8.97 -3.79
CA LYS A 35 -6.39 7.82 -3.25
C LYS A 35 -5.73 6.49 -3.65
N ILE A 36 -4.41 6.44 -3.62
CA ILE A 36 -3.64 5.21 -3.91
C ILE A 36 -2.97 4.72 -2.63
N ILE A 37 -3.10 3.42 -2.37
CA ILE A 37 -2.42 2.69 -1.31
C ILE A 37 -1.50 1.68 -1.97
N ILE A 38 -0.28 1.56 -1.46
CA ILE A 38 0.67 0.52 -1.85
C ILE A 38 1.02 -0.28 -0.60
N GLU A 39 0.89 -1.60 -0.71
CA GLU A 39 1.23 -2.57 0.33
C GLU A 39 2.34 -3.50 -0.15
N LEU A 40 3.24 -3.84 0.77
CA LEU A 40 4.29 -4.82 0.53
C LEU A 40 3.87 -6.12 1.19
N ASP A 41 3.39 -7.05 0.37
CA ASP A 41 2.87 -8.31 0.85
C ASP A 41 4.02 -9.31 1.11
N GLY A 42 3.89 -10.04 2.23
CA GLY A 42 4.67 -11.25 2.52
C GLY A 42 3.98 -12.47 1.91
N GLU A 43 4.51 -13.67 2.14
CA GLU A 43 3.75 -14.89 1.79
C GLU A 43 2.41 -14.88 2.56
N PRO A 44 1.26 -14.94 1.86
CA PRO A 44 -0.03 -14.85 2.53
C PRO A 44 -0.24 -16.10 3.38
N HIS A 45 -0.43 -15.92 4.69
CA HIS A 45 -0.91 -17.00 5.53
C HIS A 45 -2.42 -17.19 5.28
N ILE A 46 -2.90 -18.43 5.31
CA ILE A 46 -4.32 -18.77 5.05
C ILE A 46 -5.27 -18.00 5.99
N ALA A 47 -4.83 -17.68 7.20
CA ALA A 47 -5.58 -16.88 8.18
C ALA A 47 -5.72 -15.38 7.83
N GLU A 48 -4.85 -14.84 6.96
CA GLU A 48 -4.89 -13.42 6.58
C GLU A 48 -5.93 -13.13 5.50
N LYS A 49 -6.37 -14.14 4.73
CA LYS A 49 -7.33 -13.98 3.62
C LYS A 49 -8.70 -13.45 4.04
N GLU A 50 -9.22 -13.88 5.19
CA GLU A 50 -10.55 -13.44 5.66
C GLU A 50 -10.48 -12.02 6.26
N TYR A 51 -9.39 -11.71 6.97
CA TYR A 51 -9.11 -10.36 7.46
C TYR A 51 -8.95 -9.35 6.30
N ASP A 52 -8.50 -9.84 5.15
CA ASP A 52 -8.21 -9.04 3.99
C ASP A 52 -9.45 -8.48 3.26
N SER A 53 -10.58 -9.20 3.27
CA SER A 53 -11.80 -8.75 2.58
C SER A 53 -12.41 -7.53 3.25
N ALA A 54 -12.66 -7.59 4.56
CA ALA A 54 -13.26 -6.47 5.30
C ALA A 54 -12.38 -5.21 5.28
N ARG A 55 -11.06 -5.41 5.27
CA ARG A 55 -10.08 -4.33 5.12
C ARG A 55 -10.12 -3.71 3.72
N SER A 56 -10.13 -4.53 2.69
CA SER A 56 -10.18 -4.07 1.29
C SER A 56 -11.48 -3.32 1.00
N ASP A 57 -12.60 -3.84 1.50
CA ASP A 57 -13.92 -3.21 1.37
C ASP A 57 -13.93 -1.84 2.06
N TYR A 58 -13.44 -1.76 3.31
CA TYR A 58 -13.33 -0.49 4.02
C TYR A 58 -12.47 0.52 3.25
N LEU A 59 -11.28 0.15 2.81
CA LEU A 59 -10.40 1.08 2.08
C LEU A 59 -11.02 1.54 0.75
N SER A 60 -11.74 0.62 0.07
CA SER A 60 -12.47 0.90 -1.16
C SER A 60 -13.64 1.88 -0.94
N GLU A 61 -14.38 1.75 0.17
CA GLU A 61 -15.44 2.71 0.56
C GLU A 61 -14.89 4.14 0.76
N PHE A 62 -13.66 4.28 1.24
CA PHE A 62 -12.98 5.58 1.33
C PHE A 62 -12.41 6.07 -0.02
N GLY A 63 -12.70 5.35 -1.10
CA GLY A 63 -12.32 5.63 -2.48
C GLY A 63 -10.88 5.28 -2.80
N TYR A 64 -10.21 4.47 -1.98
CA TYR A 64 -8.82 4.11 -2.21
C TYR A 64 -8.66 2.90 -3.15
N THR A 65 -7.70 2.99 -4.04
CA THR A 65 -7.19 1.87 -4.81
C THR A 65 -6.00 1.26 -4.09
N VAL A 66 -6.09 -0.01 -3.70
CA VAL A 66 -5.00 -0.78 -3.07
C VAL A 66 -4.22 -1.54 -4.13
N ILE A 67 -2.90 -1.33 -4.18
CA ILE A 67 -1.97 -2.05 -5.05
C ILE A 67 -1.01 -2.81 -4.15
N ARG A 68 -0.97 -4.15 -4.29
CA ARG A 68 -0.03 -4.99 -3.54
C ARG A 68 1.14 -5.39 -4.42
N PHE A 69 2.34 -5.32 -3.87
CA PHE A 69 3.54 -5.87 -4.49
C PHE A 69 4.11 -6.96 -3.61
N TRP A 70 4.59 -8.03 -4.21
CA TRP A 70 5.34 -9.04 -3.48
C TRP A 70 6.69 -8.47 -3.04
N ASN A 71 7.01 -8.69 -1.76
CA ASN A 71 8.25 -8.15 -1.18
C ASN A 71 9.52 -8.61 -1.93
N HIS A 72 9.48 -9.80 -2.55
CA HIS A 72 10.57 -10.31 -3.38
C HIS A 72 10.71 -9.56 -4.71
N GLU A 73 9.62 -9.13 -5.35
CA GLU A 73 9.68 -8.36 -6.62
C GLU A 73 10.25 -6.95 -6.40
N VAL A 74 9.96 -6.35 -5.24
CA VAL A 74 10.38 -4.97 -4.91
C VAL A 74 11.86 -4.86 -4.50
N MET A 75 12.45 -5.96 -4.03
CA MET A 75 13.85 -6.02 -3.61
C MET A 75 14.79 -6.48 -4.74
N THR A 76 14.28 -7.18 -5.76
CA THR A 76 15.11 -7.84 -6.77
C THR A 76 15.28 -7.04 -8.07
N ASP A 77 14.46 -6.00 -8.32
CA ASP A 77 14.70 -5.06 -9.45
C ASP A 77 15.63 -3.89 -9.05
N ILE A 78 16.91 -4.25 -8.89
CA ILE A 78 18.05 -3.32 -8.93
C ILE A 78 18.83 -3.56 -10.22
#